data_AF-A0A0N4UM61-F1
#
_entry.id   AF-A0A0N4UM61-F1
#
_cell.length_a   1.000
_cell.length_b   1.000
_cell.length_c   1.000
_cell.angle_alpha   90.00
_cell.angle_beta   90.00
_cell.angle_gamma   90.00
#
_symmetry.space_group_name_H-M   'P 1'
#
loop_
_entity.id
_entity.type
_entity.pdbx_description
1 polymer ?
#
loop_
_entity_poly.entity_id
_entity_poly.type
_entity_poly.pdbx_seq_one_letter_code
_entity_poly.pdbx_strand_id
1 'polypeptide(L)'
;MKINAPARIILVSSPLHSWDSIDWDDIMAERQYDKYLQFSRTKLMNHLTAFALHHVLHRNNCCLQVTSNVVELNKLESRIKRRERSRSTSISSSDTTLTLSSDVGILLNMVESELLEGVSGKYFDCRGRQIRSGAVATDERTQQKLWNYSRNLCKKFSLLNRQGDRNFDVIEQENFLKAALCSIFFRHSMDWSDLESKKRYEKYEQYSRTKLMLHMTTFKLSRILENSGVTCNVLEPGVIETKLLRAGGYHGGPVTAGSRSAVFLIQSDTANNLNGAYFDNIGKRITSLSSESTDVNLQERLWQFTEQLCEKFNITFE
;
A
#
# COMPACT_ATOMS: atom_id res chain seq x y z
N MET A 1 16.60 4.50 -7.88
CA MET A 1 16.19 5.58 -6.94
C MET A 1 16.71 6.95 -7.38
N LYS A 2 18.03 7.17 -7.54
CA LYS A 2 18.59 8.47 -7.95
C LYS A 2 17.99 9.05 -9.24
N ILE A 3 17.64 8.19 -10.20
CA ILE A 3 17.07 8.58 -11.51
C ILE A 3 15.68 9.22 -11.37
N ASN A 4 14.91 8.84 -10.34
CA ASN A 4 13.54 9.30 -10.16
C ASN A 4 13.44 10.44 -9.13
N ALA A 5 14.53 11.18 -8.94
CA ALA A 5 14.59 12.29 -8.00
C ALA A 5 13.90 13.53 -8.61
N PRO A 6 13.11 14.29 -7.83
CA PRO A 6 12.77 14.05 -6.43
C PRO A 6 11.70 12.96 -6.23
N ALA A 7 11.88 12.09 -5.24
CA ALA A 7 10.88 11.08 -4.85
C ALA A 7 10.58 11.12 -3.35
N ARG A 8 9.35 10.78 -2.98
CA ARG A 8 8.87 10.76 -1.59
C ARG A 8 8.32 9.39 -1.24
N ILE A 9 8.86 8.77 -0.19
CA ILE A 9 8.35 7.50 0.35
C ILE A 9 7.60 7.81 1.63
N ILE A 10 6.27 7.71 1.58
CA ILE A 10 5.38 8.00 2.70
C ILE A 10 4.79 6.69 3.23
N LEU A 11 5.06 6.36 4.49
CA LEU A 11 4.46 5.22 5.17
C LEU A 11 3.28 5.68 6.03
N VAL A 12 2.10 5.15 5.75
CA VAL A 12 0.90 5.47 6.53
C VAL A 12 0.86 4.68 7.84
N SER A 13 0.87 5.39 8.96
CA SER A 13 0.86 4.83 10.30
C SER A 13 -0.46 5.10 11.06
N SER A 14 -0.43 4.94 12.39
CA SER A 14 -1.53 5.19 13.31
C SER A 14 -0.97 5.63 14.67
N PRO A 15 -1.73 6.43 15.45
CA PRO A 15 -1.37 6.75 16.83
C PRO A 15 -1.16 5.50 17.71
N LEU A 16 -1.77 4.38 17.33
CA LEU A 16 -1.65 3.10 18.03
C LEU A 16 -0.27 2.44 17.89
N HIS A 17 0.66 2.95 17.07
CA HIS A 17 1.99 2.36 16.89
C HIS A 17 2.82 2.25 18.17
N SER A 18 2.52 3.05 19.19
CA SER A 18 3.25 3.08 20.47
C SER A 18 2.60 2.18 21.54
N TRP A 19 1.48 1.52 21.22
CA TRP A 19 0.68 0.82 22.22
C TRP A 19 1.28 -0.53 22.64
N ASP A 20 2.00 -1.20 21.75
CA ASP A 20 2.66 -2.47 22.05
C ASP A 20 4.03 -2.57 21.36
N SER A 21 4.91 -3.36 21.95
CA SER A 21 6.21 -3.71 21.40
C SER A 21 6.11 -4.82 20.37
N ILE A 22 7.14 -4.94 19.51
CA ILE A 22 7.25 -6.08 18.60
C ILE A 22 7.52 -7.34 19.40
N ASP A 23 6.66 -8.34 19.24
CA ASP A 23 6.94 -9.72 19.61
C ASP A 23 7.92 -10.32 18.59
N TRP A 24 9.18 -10.42 18.99
CA TRP A 24 10.24 -10.91 18.11
C TRP A 24 10.21 -12.42 17.92
N ASP A 25 9.56 -13.15 18.82
CA ASP A 25 9.43 -14.61 18.73
C ASP A 25 8.21 -15.00 17.90
N ASP A 26 7.23 -14.10 17.74
CA ASP A 26 6.04 -14.30 16.89
C ASP A 26 5.68 -13.05 16.05
N ILE A 27 6.66 -12.51 15.32
CA ILE A 27 6.48 -11.26 14.56
C ILE A 27 5.35 -11.33 13.51
N MET A 28 5.16 -12.52 12.92
CA MET A 28 4.08 -12.81 11.97
C MET A 28 2.76 -13.17 12.66
N ALA A 29 2.72 -13.22 14.00
CA ALA A 29 1.57 -13.63 14.82
C ALA A 29 0.99 -14.98 14.36
N GLU A 30 1.85 -15.98 14.11
CA GLU A 30 1.48 -17.33 13.70
C GLU A 30 1.00 -18.17 14.88
N ARG A 31 1.52 -17.92 16.09
CA ARG A 31 1.15 -18.64 17.31
C ARG A 31 -0.02 -17.96 18.03
N GLN A 32 0.06 -16.64 18.20
CA GLN A 32 -0.99 -15.85 18.85
C GLN A 32 -1.34 -14.62 18.03
N TYR A 33 -2.61 -14.50 17.66
CA TYR A 33 -3.12 -13.32 16.97
C TYR A 33 -4.17 -12.60 17.80
N ASP A 34 -3.78 -11.44 18.33
CA ASP A 34 -4.72 -10.39 18.70
C ASP A 34 -4.70 -9.31 17.63
N LYS A 35 -5.88 -8.97 17.13
CA LYS A 35 -6.07 -8.04 16.03
C LYS A 35 -5.54 -6.63 16.33
N TYR A 36 -5.82 -6.10 17.52
CA TYR A 36 -5.41 -4.75 17.90
C TYR A 36 -3.92 -4.70 18.23
N LEU A 37 -3.40 -5.73 18.90
CA LEU A 37 -1.97 -5.84 19.17
C LEU A 37 -1.17 -5.96 17.87
N GLN A 38 -1.57 -6.84 16.95
CA GLN A 38 -0.86 -6.99 15.67
C GLN A 38 -1.00 -5.76 14.78
N PHE A 39 -2.14 -5.06 14.82
CA PHE A 39 -2.28 -3.77 14.14
C PHE A 39 -1.30 -2.74 14.71
N SER A 40 -1.27 -2.57 16.03
CA SER A 40 -0.30 -1.70 16.74
C SER A 40 1.14 -2.01 16.32
N ARG A 41 1.54 -3.30 16.39
CA ARG A 41 2.87 -3.78 15.98
C ARG A 41 3.18 -3.50 14.52
N THR A 42 2.22 -3.72 13.62
CA THR A 42 2.39 -3.41 12.19
C THR A 42 2.62 -1.92 11.96
N LYS A 43 1.87 -1.07 12.69
CA LYS A 43 2.05 0.37 12.63
C LYS A 43 3.41 0.79 13.21
N LEU A 44 3.88 0.15 14.29
CA LEU A 44 5.26 0.33 14.78
C LEU A 44 6.31 -0.07 13.73
N MET A 45 6.12 -1.19 13.04
CA MET A 45 7.00 -1.64 11.95
C MET A 45 7.07 -0.64 10.79
N ASN A 46 5.98 0.07 10.50
CA ASN A 46 6.00 1.14 9.50
C ASN A 46 6.97 2.27 9.91
N HIS A 47 6.95 2.70 11.18
CA HIS A 47 7.90 3.71 11.65
C HIS A 47 9.35 3.21 11.57
N LEU A 48 9.59 2.01 12.09
CA LEU A 48 10.93 1.40 12.08
C LEU A 48 11.48 1.27 10.67
N THR A 49 10.64 0.90 9.71
CA THR A 49 11.01 0.76 8.29
C THR A 49 11.33 2.11 7.67
N ALA A 50 10.49 3.13 7.88
CA ALA A 50 10.73 4.48 7.34
C ALA A 50 12.03 5.09 7.87
N PHE A 51 12.30 4.95 9.18
CA PHE A 51 13.53 5.49 9.78
C PHE A 51 14.77 4.69 9.38
N ALA A 52 14.70 3.35 9.35
CA ALA A 52 15.79 2.53 8.80
C ALA A 52 16.11 2.91 7.35
N LEU A 53 15.08 3.11 6.52
CA LEU A 53 15.23 3.53 5.14
C LEU A 53 15.84 4.93 5.04
N HIS A 54 15.42 5.88 5.88
CA HIS A 54 16.05 7.19 5.97
C HIS A 54 17.56 7.07 6.24
N HIS A 55 17.99 6.25 7.19
CA HIS A 55 19.43 6.05 7.46
C HIS A 55 20.17 5.40 6.28
N VAL A 56 19.53 4.45 5.58
CA VAL A 56 20.09 3.87 4.35
C VAL A 56 20.25 4.96 3.28
N LEU A 57 19.24 5.79 3.06
CA LEU A 57 19.27 6.88 2.08
C LEU A 57 20.33 7.93 2.44
N HIS A 58 20.44 8.29 3.71
CA HIS A 58 21.45 9.23 4.21
C HIS A 58 22.87 8.69 3.99
N ARG A 59 23.15 7.42 4.35
CA ARG A 59 24.47 6.78 4.14
C ARG A 59 24.87 6.70 2.66
N ASN A 60 23.90 6.66 1.76
CA ASN A 60 24.12 6.61 0.31
C ASN A 60 24.11 8.00 -0.36
N ASN A 61 24.07 9.09 0.43
CA ASN A 61 23.96 10.48 -0.04
C ASN A 61 22.73 10.71 -0.96
N CYS A 62 21.63 10.02 -0.69
CA CYS A 62 20.38 10.09 -1.46
C CYS A 62 19.25 10.80 -0.71
N CYS A 63 19.44 11.21 0.56
CA CYS A 63 18.35 11.73 1.40
C CYS A 63 17.70 13.03 0.90
N LEU A 64 18.42 13.82 0.09
CA LEU A 64 17.87 15.02 -0.57
C LEU A 64 17.10 14.68 -1.85
N GLN A 65 17.38 13.53 -2.47
CA GLN A 65 16.76 13.07 -3.72
C GLN A 65 15.54 12.19 -3.45
N VAL A 66 15.63 11.35 -2.41
CA VAL A 66 14.56 10.46 -1.98
C VAL A 66 14.38 10.65 -0.48
N THR A 67 13.17 11.05 -0.08
CA THR A 67 12.81 11.20 1.32
C THR A 67 11.99 10.00 1.81
N SER A 68 12.10 9.68 3.11
CA SER A 68 11.27 8.66 3.76
C SER A 68 10.67 9.19 5.04
N ASN A 69 9.34 9.25 5.11
CA ASN A 69 8.60 9.82 6.24
C ASN A 69 7.40 8.96 6.62
N VAL A 70 6.88 9.22 7.83
CA VAL A 70 5.70 8.56 8.37
C VAL A 70 4.57 9.56 8.54
N VAL A 71 3.35 9.19 8.15
CA VAL A 71 2.17 10.07 8.24
C VAL A 71 1.02 9.34 8.92
N GLU A 72 0.32 10.01 9.81
CA GLU A 72 -0.98 9.56 10.30
C GLU A 72 -2.11 10.12 9.46
N LEU A 73 -3.07 9.26 9.12
CA LEU A 73 -4.32 9.73 8.52
C LEU A 73 -5.35 9.94 9.62
N ASN A 74 -5.55 8.97 10.49
CA ASN A 74 -6.69 9.02 11.41
C ASN A 74 -6.38 9.86 12.66
N LYS A 75 -7.33 10.72 13.05
CA LYS A 75 -7.43 11.15 14.46
C LYS A 75 -7.66 9.90 15.30
N LEU A 76 -7.03 9.81 16.47
CA LEU A 76 -7.41 8.81 17.47
C LEU A 76 -8.87 9.09 17.83
N GLU A 77 -9.82 8.43 17.16
CA GLU A 77 -11.21 8.52 17.53
C GLU A 77 -11.28 8.05 18.99
N SER A 78 -11.63 8.95 19.88
CA SER A 78 -11.91 8.69 21.29
C SER A 78 -13.00 7.64 21.52
N ARG A 79 -13.60 7.08 20.44
CA ARG A 79 -14.52 5.95 20.46
C ARG A 79 -13.90 4.67 21.03
N ILE A 80 -12.58 4.45 20.93
CA ILE A 80 -11.95 3.27 21.57
C ILE A 80 -11.98 3.38 23.11
N LYS A 81 -12.07 4.59 23.70
CA LYS A 81 -12.03 4.75 25.17
C LYS A 81 -13.37 4.76 25.90
N ARG A 82 -14.54 4.59 25.27
CA ARG A 82 -15.80 4.58 26.04
C ARG A 82 -16.94 3.65 25.63
N ARG A 83 -16.82 2.84 24.57
CA ARG A 83 -17.87 1.86 24.25
C ARG A 83 -17.35 0.43 24.28
N GLU A 84 -17.48 -0.12 25.48
CA GLU A 84 -17.98 -1.46 25.80
C GLU A 84 -17.29 -2.68 25.19
N ARG A 85 -17.13 -3.70 26.06
CA ARG A 85 -16.87 -5.12 25.78
C ARG A 85 -17.90 -5.79 24.83
N SER A 86 -18.64 -5.01 24.05
CA SER A 86 -19.52 -5.49 23.01
C SER A 86 -18.67 -5.99 21.86
N ARG A 87 -18.82 -7.28 21.54
CA ARG A 87 -18.15 -8.06 20.49
C ARG A 87 -18.40 -7.53 19.07
N SER A 88 -18.17 -6.25 18.83
CA SER A 88 -18.15 -5.68 17.49
C SER A 88 -16.77 -5.96 16.89
N THR A 89 -16.74 -6.95 15.99
CA THR A 89 -15.56 -7.42 15.27
C THR A 89 -15.17 -6.52 14.08
N SER A 90 -15.82 -5.37 13.89
CA SER A 90 -15.71 -4.51 12.70
C SER A 90 -14.66 -3.41 12.85
N ILE A 91 -13.39 -3.77 12.61
CA ILE A 91 -12.37 -2.89 12.01
C ILE A 91 -11.54 -3.80 11.11
N SER A 92 -11.80 -3.86 9.81
CA SER A 92 -11.26 -4.89 8.89
C SER A 92 -12.08 -6.19 8.84
N SER A 93 -13.42 -6.09 8.87
CA SER A 93 -14.09 -6.32 7.58
C SER A 93 -13.63 -5.20 6.66
N SER A 94 -13.24 -5.45 5.41
CA SER A 94 -12.96 -4.42 4.42
C SER A 94 -14.13 -3.43 4.26
N ASP A 95 -14.33 -2.57 5.26
CA ASP A 95 -15.22 -1.43 5.30
C ASP A 95 -14.50 -0.33 4.54
N THR A 96 -14.17 -0.63 3.28
CA THR A 96 -13.82 0.35 2.25
C THR A 96 -15.10 1.10 1.91
N THR A 97 -15.66 1.85 2.86
CA THR A 97 -16.40 3.03 2.46
C THR A 97 -15.36 3.95 1.85
N LEU A 98 -15.45 4.17 0.54
CA LEU A 98 -14.60 5.13 -0.19
C LEU A 98 -14.91 6.58 0.19
N THR A 99 -15.50 6.80 1.37
CA THR A 99 -15.62 8.12 1.96
C THR A 99 -14.21 8.64 2.19
N LEU A 100 -13.78 9.56 1.34
CA LEU A 100 -12.63 10.41 1.65
C LEU A 100 -12.97 11.11 2.96
N SER A 101 -12.39 10.62 4.06
CA SER A 101 -12.43 11.36 5.31
C SER A 101 -11.58 12.62 5.12
N SER A 102 -11.79 13.62 6.00
CA SER A 102 -10.90 14.79 6.09
C SER A 102 -9.42 14.43 6.12
N ASP A 103 -9.12 13.20 6.55
CA ASP A 103 -7.80 12.64 6.77
C ASP A 103 -7.02 12.35 5.47
N VAL A 104 -7.72 11.99 4.37
CA VAL A 104 -7.05 11.77 3.07
C VAL A 104 -6.58 13.09 2.45
N GLY A 105 -7.30 14.19 2.72
CA GLY A 105 -6.85 15.53 2.34
C GLY A 105 -5.47 15.86 2.93
N ILE A 106 -5.13 15.37 4.14
CA ILE A 106 -3.77 15.50 4.68
C ILE A 106 -2.77 14.71 3.86
N LEU A 107 -3.06 13.44 3.51
CA LEU A 107 -2.15 12.65 2.69
C LEU A 107 -1.85 13.35 1.37
N LEU A 108 -2.88 13.81 0.68
CA LEU A 108 -2.76 14.47 -0.61
C LEU A 108 -2.01 15.80 -0.50
N ASN A 109 -2.37 16.64 0.47
CA ASN A 109 -1.63 17.86 0.76
C ASN A 109 -0.17 17.57 1.11
N MET A 110 0.12 16.50 1.84
CA MET A 110 1.49 16.11 2.19
C MET A 110 2.27 15.59 0.99
N VAL A 111 1.64 14.83 0.09
CA VAL A 111 2.27 14.36 -1.15
C VAL A 111 2.70 15.55 -2.00
N GLU A 112 1.86 16.58 -2.12
CA GLU A 112 2.12 17.77 -2.95
C GLU A 112 2.89 18.89 -2.23
N SER A 113 2.88 18.95 -0.90
CA SER A 113 3.41 20.11 -0.18
C SER A 113 4.92 20.27 -0.35
N GLU A 114 5.35 21.48 -0.72
CA GLU A 114 6.75 21.91 -0.67
C GLU A 114 7.36 21.79 0.74
N LEU A 115 6.53 21.80 1.80
CA LEU A 115 6.98 21.65 3.19
C LEU A 115 7.66 20.30 3.47
N LEU A 116 7.45 19.29 2.62
CA LEU A 116 8.15 18.00 2.71
C LEU A 116 9.36 17.88 1.78
N GLU A 117 9.65 18.90 0.97
CA GLU A 117 10.82 18.90 0.11
C GLU A 117 12.10 18.84 0.94
N GLY A 118 12.97 17.86 0.65
CA GLY A 118 14.18 17.60 1.42
C GLY A 118 13.97 17.11 2.86
N VAL A 119 12.72 17.02 3.34
CA VAL A 119 12.42 16.55 4.70
C VAL A 119 12.37 15.03 4.70
N SER A 120 13.28 14.38 5.42
CA SER A 120 13.33 12.92 5.56
C SER A 120 13.51 12.50 7.02
N GLY A 121 13.06 11.29 7.34
CA GLY A 121 13.21 10.69 8.67
C GLY A 121 12.25 11.31 9.70
N LYS A 122 11.17 11.94 9.24
CA LYS A 122 10.21 12.63 10.09
C LYS A 122 8.88 11.89 10.15
N TYR A 123 8.11 12.24 11.17
CA TYR A 123 6.80 11.70 11.45
C TYR A 123 5.82 12.84 11.66
N PHE A 124 4.66 12.74 11.02
CA PHE A 124 3.65 13.78 11.00
C PHE A 124 2.30 13.23 11.44
N ASP A 125 1.59 14.02 12.24
CA ASP A 125 0.22 13.70 12.65
C ASP A 125 -0.80 13.97 11.53
N CYS A 126 -2.06 13.61 11.80
CA CYS A 126 -3.21 13.89 10.92
C CYS A 126 -3.54 15.39 10.75
N ARG A 127 -2.67 16.31 11.19
CA ARG A 127 -2.79 17.75 10.91
C ARG A 127 -1.57 18.25 10.13
N GLY A 128 -0.70 17.36 9.67
CA GLY A 128 0.56 17.71 9.00
C GLY A 128 1.62 18.28 9.94
N ARG A 129 1.44 18.19 11.27
CA ARG A 129 2.44 18.69 12.22
C ARG A 129 3.51 17.63 12.44
N GLN A 130 4.77 18.04 12.34
CA GLN A 130 5.89 17.17 12.71
C GLN A 130 5.84 16.88 14.21
N ILE A 131 5.83 15.60 14.57
CA ILE A 131 5.83 15.12 15.95
C ILE A 131 6.90 14.05 16.16
N ARG A 132 7.28 13.83 17.43
CA ARG A 132 8.25 12.78 17.79
C ARG A 132 7.54 11.43 17.82
N SER A 133 8.16 10.42 17.22
CA SER A 133 7.68 9.04 17.31
C SER A 133 8.06 8.39 18.65
N GLY A 134 7.44 7.26 19.00
CA GLY A 134 7.74 6.53 20.23
C GLY A 134 9.20 6.09 20.36
N ALA A 135 9.69 5.91 21.59
CA ALA A 135 11.09 5.58 21.89
C ALA A 135 11.60 4.35 21.14
N VAL A 136 10.79 3.29 21.06
CA VAL A 136 11.11 2.06 20.32
C VAL A 136 11.25 2.32 18.82
N ALA A 137 10.38 3.16 18.25
CA ALA A 137 10.45 3.50 16.83
C ALA A 137 11.75 4.27 16.50
N THR A 138 12.19 5.15 17.39
CA THR A 138 13.43 5.94 17.23
C THR A 138 14.71 5.19 17.59
N ASP A 139 14.63 3.96 18.09
CA ASP A 139 15.81 3.15 18.44
C ASP A 139 16.45 2.52 17.18
N GLU A 140 17.63 2.99 16.80
CA GLU A 140 18.35 2.54 15.60
C GLU A 140 18.67 1.03 15.65
N ARG A 141 18.88 0.45 16.84
CA ARG A 141 19.13 -0.99 16.97
C ARG A 141 17.89 -1.80 16.60
N THR A 142 16.71 -1.39 17.07
CA THR A 142 15.41 -2.00 16.73
C THR A 142 15.10 -1.82 15.25
N GLN A 143 15.36 -0.63 14.69
CA GLN A 143 15.22 -0.37 13.26
C GLN A 143 16.09 -1.33 12.43
N GLN A 144 17.37 -1.46 12.79
CA GLN A 144 18.29 -2.35 12.10
C GLN A 144 17.91 -3.83 12.27
N LYS A 145 17.38 -4.22 13.44
CA LYS A 145 16.88 -5.57 13.71
C LYS A 145 15.71 -5.91 12.79
N LEU A 146 14.71 -5.02 12.67
CA LEU A 146 13.59 -5.20 11.75
C LEU A 146 14.08 -5.22 10.29
N TRP A 147 14.98 -4.30 9.92
CA TRP A 147 15.55 -4.24 8.57
C TRP A 147 16.26 -5.54 8.18
N ASN A 148 17.06 -6.11 9.09
CA ASN A 148 17.74 -7.39 8.88
C ASN A 148 16.74 -8.54 8.74
N TYR A 149 15.71 -8.57 9.60
CA TYR A 149 14.64 -9.55 9.51
C TYR A 149 13.94 -9.49 8.14
N SER A 150 13.52 -8.30 7.71
CA SER A 150 12.87 -8.08 6.41
C SER A 150 13.78 -8.46 5.24
N ARG A 151 15.07 -8.12 5.28
CA ARG A 151 16.04 -8.54 4.26
C ARG A 151 16.17 -10.07 4.17
N ASN A 152 16.25 -10.75 5.31
CA ASN A 152 16.33 -12.21 5.34
C ASN A 152 15.04 -12.86 4.82
N LEU A 153 13.90 -12.27 5.14
CA LEU A 153 12.60 -12.69 4.61
C LEU A 153 12.56 -12.57 3.08
N CYS A 154 12.96 -11.42 2.53
CA CYS A 154 13.07 -11.22 1.08
C CYS A 154 14.04 -12.20 0.41
N LYS A 155 15.20 -12.47 1.02
CA LYS A 155 16.18 -13.46 0.51
C LYS A 155 15.57 -14.86 0.48
N LYS A 156 14.92 -15.28 1.56
CA LYS A 156 14.23 -16.58 1.63
C LYS A 156 13.20 -16.71 0.51
N PHE A 157 12.44 -15.64 0.23
CA PHE A 157 11.45 -15.63 -0.84
C PHE A 157 12.05 -15.59 -2.25
N SER A 158 13.12 -14.83 -2.46
CA SER A 158 13.85 -14.84 -3.74
C SER A 158 14.42 -16.23 -4.04
N LEU A 159 14.96 -16.93 -3.03
CA LEU A 159 15.43 -18.31 -3.17
C LEU A 159 14.29 -19.30 -3.46
N LEU A 160 13.14 -19.15 -2.79
CA LEU A 160 11.95 -19.98 -3.07
C LEU A 160 11.41 -19.74 -4.49
N ASN A 161 11.46 -18.50 -4.99
CA ASN A 161 11.03 -18.17 -6.35
C ASN A 161 11.97 -18.76 -7.43
N ARG A 162 13.27 -18.86 -7.14
CA ARG A 162 14.25 -19.50 -8.05
C ARG A 162 14.04 -21.00 -8.25
N GLN A 163 13.39 -21.70 -7.31
CA GLN A 163 13.07 -23.12 -7.50
C GLN A 163 11.95 -23.35 -8.53
N GLY A 164 11.17 -22.32 -8.90
CA GLY A 164 10.09 -22.43 -9.87
C GLY A 164 10.39 -21.85 -11.25
N ASP A 165 11.37 -20.96 -11.40
CA ASP A 165 11.76 -20.39 -12.69
C ASP A 165 13.25 -20.03 -12.72
N ARG A 166 13.96 -20.60 -13.70
CA ARG A 166 15.34 -20.24 -14.05
C ARG A 166 15.27 -18.92 -14.82
N ASN A 167 15.43 -17.79 -14.12
CA ASN A 167 16.01 -16.51 -14.60
C ASN A 167 15.56 -15.37 -13.66
N PHE A 168 16.24 -15.22 -12.53
CA PHE A 168 16.19 -14.01 -11.71
C PHE A 168 17.63 -13.56 -11.46
N ASP A 169 18.20 -12.90 -12.46
CA ASP A 169 19.46 -12.15 -12.30
C ASP A 169 19.10 -10.72 -11.94
N VAL A 170 19.64 -10.25 -10.81
CA VAL A 170 19.50 -8.87 -10.34
C VAL A 170 20.74 -8.14 -10.83
N ILE A 171 20.61 -7.32 -11.87
CA ILE A 171 21.68 -6.45 -12.37
C ILE A 171 21.25 -4.99 -12.13
N GLU A 172 22.18 -4.16 -11.68
CA GLU A 172 21.96 -2.73 -11.46
C GLU A 172 21.81 -2.00 -12.81
N GLN A 173 20.57 -1.71 -13.24
CA GLN A 173 20.29 -0.86 -14.41
C GLN A 173 19.10 0.09 -14.18
N GLU A 174 18.83 0.94 -15.18
CA GLU A 174 17.89 2.07 -15.15
C GLU A 174 16.50 1.66 -14.63
N ASN A 175 16.19 2.06 -13.40
CA ASN A 175 14.94 1.71 -12.74
C ASN A 175 13.84 2.71 -13.12
N PHE A 176 13.03 2.35 -14.12
CA PHE A 176 11.71 2.95 -14.34
C PHE A 176 10.87 2.86 -13.06
N LEU A 177 10.06 3.89 -12.74
CA LEU A 177 9.11 3.79 -11.63
C LEU A 177 8.00 2.82 -12.02
N LYS A 178 7.81 1.76 -11.24
CA LYS A 178 6.76 0.76 -11.47
C LYS A 178 5.73 0.85 -10.37
N ALA A 179 4.54 1.37 -10.70
CA ALA A 179 3.39 1.32 -9.81
C ALA A 179 2.60 0.03 -10.08
N ALA A 180 2.32 -0.73 -9.02
CA ALA A 180 1.48 -1.90 -9.10
C ALA A 180 0.33 -1.83 -8.10
N LEU A 181 -0.91 -1.91 -8.60
CA LEU A 181 -2.10 -1.93 -7.76
C LEU A 181 -2.59 -3.38 -7.56
N CYS A 182 -2.75 -3.76 -6.28
CA CYS A 182 -3.17 -5.10 -5.90
C CYS A 182 -4.70 -5.22 -5.96
N SER A 183 -5.22 -6.10 -6.81
CA SER A 183 -6.65 -6.34 -6.99
C SER A 183 -6.92 -7.83 -7.15
N ILE A 184 -8.09 -8.31 -6.73
CA ILE A 184 -8.58 -9.68 -6.98
C ILE A 184 -10.06 -9.52 -7.34
N PHE A 185 -10.54 -10.26 -8.34
CA PHE A 185 -11.95 -10.55 -8.60
C PHE A 185 -12.94 -9.39 -8.37
N PHE A 186 -13.34 -8.71 -9.44
CA PHE A 186 -14.55 -7.89 -9.43
C PHE A 186 -15.68 -8.65 -10.13
N ARG A 187 -16.71 -9.04 -9.38
CA ARG A 187 -17.93 -9.70 -9.91
C ARG A 187 -19.12 -8.76 -10.00
N HIS A 188 -18.99 -7.58 -9.41
CA HIS A 188 -20.05 -6.59 -9.33
C HIS A 188 -19.70 -5.41 -10.22
N SER A 189 -20.67 -5.02 -11.06
CA SER A 189 -20.59 -3.82 -11.86
C SER A 189 -20.61 -2.57 -10.98
N MET A 190 -20.09 -1.48 -11.56
CA MET A 190 -20.05 -0.17 -10.90
C MET A 190 -21.47 0.38 -10.62
N ASP A 191 -21.74 0.75 -9.37
CA ASP A 191 -22.93 1.54 -9.02
C ASP A 191 -22.60 3.03 -9.12
N TRP A 192 -22.77 3.58 -10.31
CA TRP A 192 -22.52 4.99 -10.58
C TRP A 192 -23.42 5.95 -9.79
N SER A 193 -24.52 5.48 -9.21
CA SER A 193 -25.43 6.30 -8.42
C SER A 193 -25.02 6.39 -6.94
N ASP A 194 -24.07 5.54 -6.50
CA ASP A 194 -23.60 5.44 -5.12
C ASP A 194 -22.18 4.84 -5.02
N LEU A 195 -21.20 5.42 -5.74
CA LEU A 195 -19.81 4.94 -5.78
C LEU A 195 -19.15 4.78 -4.40
N GLU A 196 -19.52 5.68 -3.48
CA GLU A 196 -19.02 5.68 -2.09
C GLU A 196 -19.81 4.74 -1.16
N SER A 197 -20.86 4.05 -1.65
CA SER A 197 -21.80 3.21 -0.87
C SER A 197 -22.43 3.91 0.32
N LYS A 198 -22.83 5.19 0.16
CA LYS A 198 -23.47 6.01 1.20
C LYS A 198 -24.92 5.62 1.44
N LYS A 199 -25.61 5.07 0.44
CA LYS A 199 -27.02 4.66 0.52
C LYS A 199 -27.15 3.21 0.95
N ARG A 200 -26.37 2.30 0.35
CA ARG A 200 -26.36 0.87 0.69
C ARG A 200 -24.93 0.33 0.71
N TYR A 201 -24.52 -0.16 1.87
CA TYR A 201 -23.21 -0.78 2.04
C TYR A 201 -23.38 -2.30 2.20
N GLU A 202 -22.83 -3.06 1.25
CA GLU A 202 -22.58 -4.50 1.39
C GLU A 202 -21.08 -4.72 1.16
N LYS A 203 -20.44 -5.41 2.09
CA LYS A 203 -18.99 -5.46 2.23
C LYS A 203 -18.30 -6.12 1.03
N TYR A 204 -18.82 -7.25 0.57
CA TYR A 204 -18.20 -7.99 -0.54
C TYR A 204 -18.42 -7.31 -1.88
N GLU A 205 -19.63 -6.78 -2.12
CA GLU A 205 -20.00 -5.98 -3.28
C GLU A 205 -19.10 -4.75 -3.37
N GLN A 206 -18.99 -3.97 -2.28
CA GLN A 206 -18.21 -2.74 -2.29
C GLN A 206 -16.70 -3.00 -2.36
N TYR A 207 -16.20 -4.07 -1.74
CA TYR A 207 -14.82 -4.49 -1.91
C TYR A 207 -14.54 -4.86 -3.38
N SER A 208 -15.42 -5.65 -4.01
CA SER A 208 -15.35 -5.99 -5.44
C SER A 208 -15.34 -4.74 -6.32
N ARG A 209 -16.27 -3.79 -6.11
CA ARG A 209 -16.32 -2.53 -6.86
C ARG A 209 -15.07 -1.69 -6.65
N THR A 210 -14.55 -1.62 -5.42
CA THR A 210 -13.29 -0.93 -5.09
C THR A 210 -12.12 -1.53 -5.87
N LYS A 211 -12.06 -2.85 -5.98
CA LYS A 211 -11.03 -3.54 -6.78
C LYS A 211 -11.17 -3.26 -8.27
N LEU A 212 -12.40 -3.18 -8.82
CA LEU A 212 -12.63 -2.72 -10.19
C LEU A 212 -12.17 -1.27 -10.41
N MET A 213 -12.48 -0.37 -9.49
CA MET A 213 -12.01 1.02 -9.54
C MET A 213 -10.49 1.13 -9.58
N LEU A 214 -9.78 0.28 -8.82
CA LEU A 214 -8.32 0.22 -8.89
C LEU A 214 -7.81 -0.20 -10.28
N HIS A 215 -8.44 -1.18 -10.94
CA HIS A 215 -8.08 -1.55 -12.31
C HIS A 215 -8.26 -0.37 -13.26
N MET A 216 -9.45 0.24 -13.24
CA MET A 216 -9.80 1.36 -14.13
C MET A 216 -8.87 2.56 -13.93
N THR A 217 -8.59 2.90 -12.67
CA THR A 217 -7.65 3.97 -12.30
C THR A 217 -6.24 3.65 -12.77
N THR A 218 -5.79 2.40 -12.65
CA THR A 218 -4.46 1.97 -13.14
C THR A 218 -4.34 2.17 -14.64
N PHE A 219 -5.35 1.77 -15.42
CA PHE A 219 -5.33 1.93 -16.87
C PHE A 219 -5.42 3.39 -17.30
N LYS A 220 -6.19 4.22 -16.59
CA LYS A 220 -6.16 5.67 -16.78
C LYS A 220 -4.77 6.24 -16.51
N LEU A 221 -4.16 5.91 -15.37
CA LEU A 221 -2.80 6.34 -15.01
C LEU A 221 -1.76 5.88 -16.02
N SER A 222 -1.86 4.66 -16.55
CA SER A 222 -0.93 4.17 -17.58
C SER A 222 -0.94 5.01 -18.85
N ARG A 223 -2.08 5.63 -19.19
CA ARG A 223 -2.18 6.57 -20.33
C ARG A 223 -1.69 7.96 -19.97
N ILE A 224 -2.04 8.47 -18.79
CA ILE A 224 -1.56 9.78 -18.31
C ILE A 224 -0.03 9.79 -18.25
N LEU A 225 0.57 8.72 -17.75
CA LEU A 225 2.01 8.60 -17.50
C LEU A 225 2.78 8.01 -18.69
N GLU A 226 2.16 7.88 -19.86
CA GLU A 226 2.86 7.42 -21.05
C GLU A 226 4.03 8.35 -21.37
N ASN A 227 5.19 7.78 -21.76
CA ASN A 227 6.44 8.51 -22.03
C ASN A 227 7.06 9.26 -20.83
N SER A 228 6.53 9.12 -19.62
CA SER A 228 7.12 9.73 -18.41
C SER A 228 8.27 8.94 -17.77
N GLY A 229 8.51 7.70 -18.24
CA GLY A 229 9.39 6.74 -17.55
C GLY A 229 8.74 6.04 -16.35
N VAL A 230 7.43 6.23 -16.14
CA VAL A 230 6.63 5.53 -15.13
C VAL A 230 5.70 4.53 -15.80
N THR A 231 5.64 3.31 -15.28
CA THR A 231 4.65 2.30 -15.69
C THR A 231 3.64 2.02 -14.59
N CYS A 232 2.38 1.82 -14.98
CA CYS A 232 1.29 1.51 -14.08
C CYS A 232 0.65 0.18 -14.49
N ASN A 233 0.71 -0.80 -13.60
CA ASN A 233 0.16 -2.14 -13.84
C ASN A 233 -0.72 -2.59 -12.68
N VAL A 234 -1.56 -3.58 -12.95
CA VAL A 234 -2.36 -4.25 -11.95
C VAL A 234 -1.74 -5.61 -11.67
N LEU A 235 -1.71 -6.01 -10.40
CA LEU A 235 -1.37 -7.37 -10.01
C LEU A 235 -2.45 -7.94 -9.10
N GLU A 236 -2.55 -9.25 -9.06
CA GLU A 236 -3.18 -9.95 -7.96
C GLU A 236 -2.16 -10.79 -7.18
N PRO A 237 -2.31 -10.93 -5.85
CA PRO A 237 -1.52 -11.84 -5.04
C PRO A 237 -2.16 -13.24 -5.00
N GLY A 238 -3.35 -13.42 -5.57
CA GLY A 238 -4.16 -14.63 -5.49
C GLY A 238 -4.92 -14.73 -4.16
N VAL A 239 -5.64 -15.85 -3.99
CA VAL A 239 -6.32 -16.14 -2.72
C VAL A 239 -5.28 -16.60 -1.71
N ILE A 240 -4.85 -15.70 -0.84
CA ILE A 240 -3.79 -15.93 0.13
C ILE A 240 -4.37 -16.16 1.52
N GLU A 241 -3.83 -17.16 2.22
CA GLU A 241 -4.21 -17.62 3.55
C GLU A 241 -3.82 -16.62 4.65
N THR A 242 -4.44 -15.44 4.57
CA THR A 242 -4.37 -14.42 5.60
C THR A 242 -5.31 -14.78 6.75
N LYS A 243 -5.06 -14.17 7.91
CA LYS A 243 -5.95 -14.28 9.07
C LYS A 243 -7.35 -13.75 8.78
N LEU A 244 -7.46 -12.76 7.89
CA LEU A 244 -8.72 -12.22 7.41
C LEU A 244 -9.50 -13.26 6.57
N LEU A 245 -8.81 -13.97 5.67
CA LEU A 245 -9.42 -15.02 4.86
C LEU A 245 -9.93 -16.18 5.73
N ARG A 246 -9.11 -16.63 6.70
CA ARG A 246 -9.50 -17.67 7.67
C ARG A 246 -10.69 -17.26 8.53
N ALA A 247 -10.74 -16.00 8.98
CA ALA A 247 -11.89 -15.49 9.72
C ALA A 247 -13.19 -15.49 8.91
N GLY A 248 -13.10 -15.45 7.57
CA GLY A 248 -14.25 -15.63 6.67
C GLY A 248 -14.61 -17.09 6.38
N GLY A 249 -13.88 -18.08 6.92
CA GLY A 249 -14.10 -19.51 6.66
C GLY A 249 -13.46 -20.02 5.36
N TYR A 250 -12.58 -19.24 4.73
CA TYR A 250 -11.92 -19.60 3.48
C TYR A 250 -10.45 -19.97 3.70
N HIS A 251 -9.91 -20.74 2.76
CA HIS A 251 -8.49 -21.13 2.70
C HIS A 251 -7.86 -20.62 1.40
N GLY A 252 -6.54 -20.46 1.41
CA GLY A 252 -5.79 -19.93 0.29
C GLY A 252 -4.38 -20.52 0.21
N GLY A 253 -3.56 -20.01 -0.71
CA GLY A 253 -2.14 -20.30 -0.76
C GLY A 253 -1.37 -19.68 0.42
N PRO A 254 -0.15 -20.15 0.71
CA PRO A 254 0.64 -19.60 1.81
C PRO A 254 0.92 -18.11 1.59
N VAL A 255 1.05 -17.34 2.68
CA VAL A 255 1.34 -15.89 2.65
C VAL A 255 2.54 -15.55 1.77
N THR A 256 3.50 -16.46 1.70
CA THR A 256 4.72 -16.38 0.90
C THR A 256 4.46 -16.31 -0.61
N ALA A 257 3.38 -16.90 -1.10
CA ALA A 257 3.01 -16.86 -2.50
C ALA A 257 2.47 -15.48 -2.91
N GLY A 258 1.84 -14.76 -1.97
CA GLY A 258 1.18 -13.48 -2.24
C GLY A 258 2.10 -12.34 -2.65
N SER A 259 3.41 -12.43 -2.34
CA SER A 259 4.39 -11.42 -2.72
C SER A 259 5.00 -11.64 -4.11
N ARG A 260 4.77 -12.80 -4.74
CA ARG A 260 5.52 -13.19 -5.94
C ARG A 260 5.32 -12.21 -7.10
N SER A 261 4.07 -11.87 -7.43
CA SER A 261 3.75 -10.95 -8.52
C SER A 261 4.30 -9.53 -8.29
N ALA A 262 4.25 -9.04 -7.05
CA ALA A 262 4.79 -7.73 -6.69
C ALA A 262 6.32 -7.68 -6.81
N VAL A 263 7.01 -8.71 -6.29
CA VAL A 263 8.47 -8.82 -6.40
C VAL A 263 8.88 -8.98 -7.86
N PHE A 264 8.17 -9.80 -8.63
CA PHE A 264 8.39 -9.97 -10.07
C PHE A 264 8.30 -8.64 -10.80
N LEU A 265 7.22 -7.87 -10.62
CA LEU A 265 7.07 -6.60 -11.34
C LEU A 265 8.16 -5.61 -10.98
N ILE A 266 8.51 -5.49 -9.70
CA ILE A 266 9.55 -4.56 -9.24
C ILE A 266 10.92 -4.98 -9.79
N GLN A 267 11.29 -6.25 -9.68
CA GLN A 267 12.65 -6.73 -9.96
C GLN A 267 12.89 -7.18 -11.40
N SER A 268 11.84 -7.52 -12.16
CA SER A 268 12.02 -8.07 -13.51
C SER A 268 12.31 -6.98 -14.51
N ASP A 269 13.40 -7.11 -15.26
CA ASP A 269 13.71 -6.25 -16.41
C ASP A 269 12.67 -6.40 -17.52
N THR A 270 12.09 -7.60 -17.68
CA THR A 270 11.02 -7.82 -18.66
C THR A 270 9.76 -7.02 -18.35
N ALA A 271 9.60 -6.56 -17.11
CA ALA A 271 8.49 -5.70 -16.70
C ALA A 271 8.75 -4.20 -16.90
N ASN A 272 9.97 -3.77 -17.28
CA ASN A 272 10.32 -2.35 -17.44
C ASN A 272 9.44 -1.65 -18.47
N ASN A 273 9.08 -2.33 -19.56
CA ASN A 273 8.27 -1.78 -20.65
C ASN A 273 6.78 -2.20 -20.56
N LEU A 274 6.38 -2.90 -19.50
CA LEU A 274 4.99 -3.32 -19.34
C LEU A 274 4.22 -2.18 -18.70
N ASN A 275 3.28 -1.59 -19.43
CA ASN A 275 2.42 -0.51 -18.96
C ASN A 275 0.96 -0.87 -19.26
N GLY A 276 0.06 -0.56 -18.34
CA GLY A 276 -1.37 -0.87 -18.47
C GLY A 276 -1.68 -2.37 -18.53
N ALA A 277 -0.84 -3.22 -17.94
CA ALA A 277 -1.03 -4.68 -17.94
C ALA A 277 -1.59 -5.20 -16.60
N TYR A 278 -2.24 -6.36 -16.64
CA TYR A 278 -2.69 -7.09 -15.45
C TYR A 278 -1.92 -8.40 -15.31
N PHE A 279 -1.47 -8.72 -14.09
CA PHE A 279 -0.72 -9.93 -13.77
C PHE A 279 -1.39 -10.75 -12.68
N ASP A 280 -1.39 -12.08 -12.87
CA ASP A 280 -1.85 -13.00 -11.84
C ASP A 280 -0.85 -13.18 -10.69
N ASN A 281 -1.19 -14.06 -9.75
CA ASN A 281 -0.40 -14.34 -8.55
C ASN A 281 0.97 -14.97 -8.81
N ILE A 282 1.22 -15.53 -9.99
CA ILE A 282 2.52 -16.07 -10.38
C ILE A 282 3.32 -15.12 -11.27
N GLY A 283 2.74 -13.96 -11.65
CA GLY A 283 3.37 -12.97 -12.51
C GLY A 283 3.08 -13.18 -14.00
N LYS A 284 2.08 -14.00 -14.35
CA LYS A 284 1.67 -14.19 -15.74
C LYS A 284 0.73 -13.05 -16.15
N ARG A 285 0.97 -12.48 -17.34
CA ARG A 285 0.09 -11.45 -17.92
C ARG A 285 -1.27 -12.05 -18.29
N ILE A 286 -2.34 -11.40 -17.83
CA ILE A 286 -3.72 -11.72 -18.18
C ILE A 286 -4.15 -10.83 -19.34
N THR A 287 -4.65 -11.43 -20.41
CA THR A 287 -5.12 -10.74 -21.62
C THR A 287 -6.64 -10.66 -21.72
N SER A 288 -7.36 -11.58 -21.08
CA SER A 288 -8.82 -11.55 -21.00
C SER A 288 -9.24 -10.73 -19.78
N LEU A 289 -9.40 -9.43 -19.99
CA LEU A 289 -9.86 -8.48 -18.98
C LEU A 289 -11.37 -8.29 -19.07
N SER A 290 -12.02 -7.80 -18.00
CA SER A 290 -13.43 -7.45 -18.12
C SER A 290 -13.61 -6.23 -19.02
N SER A 291 -14.71 -6.24 -19.77
CA SER A 291 -15.14 -5.12 -20.60
C SER A 291 -15.21 -3.82 -19.80
N GLU A 292 -15.82 -3.83 -18.60
CA GLU A 292 -15.89 -2.64 -17.74
C GLU A 292 -14.52 -2.10 -17.34
N SER A 293 -13.57 -2.99 -17.00
CA SER A 293 -12.24 -2.55 -16.59
C SER A 293 -11.49 -1.86 -17.74
N THR A 294 -11.70 -2.32 -18.98
CA THR A 294 -11.02 -1.80 -20.19
C THR A 294 -11.77 -0.68 -20.90
N ASP A 295 -13.02 -0.38 -20.52
CA ASP A 295 -13.82 0.67 -21.12
C ASP A 295 -13.23 2.04 -20.78
N VAL A 296 -12.65 2.69 -21.79
CA VAL A 296 -12.00 4.01 -21.64
C VAL A 296 -12.99 5.06 -21.16
N ASN A 297 -14.23 5.06 -21.64
CA ASN A 297 -15.22 6.06 -21.22
C ASN A 297 -15.58 5.92 -19.74
N LEU A 298 -15.68 4.68 -19.24
CA LEU A 298 -15.92 4.44 -17.83
C LEU A 298 -14.70 4.84 -16.98
N GLN A 299 -13.49 4.60 -17.46
CA GLN A 299 -12.26 5.05 -16.78
C GLN A 299 -12.17 6.57 -16.69
N GLU A 300 -12.48 7.28 -17.78
CA GLU A 300 -12.54 8.75 -17.80
C GLU A 300 -13.61 9.27 -16.84
N ARG A 301 -14.79 8.64 -16.80
CA ARG A 301 -15.86 9.01 -15.86
C ARG A 301 -15.44 8.82 -14.38
N LEU A 302 -14.76 7.72 -14.07
CA LEU A 302 -14.23 7.47 -12.72
C LEU A 302 -13.13 8.48 -12.37
N TRP A 303 -12.28 8.82 -13.33
CA TRP A 303 -11.22 9.81 -13.15
C TRP A 303 -11.78 11.20 -12.84
N GLN A 304 -12.76 11.67 -13.62
CA GLN A 304 -13.47 12.93 -13.36
C GLN A 304 -14.12 12.97 -11.98
N PHE A 305 -14.73 11.87 -11.55
CA PHE A 305 -15.27 11.76 -10.19
C PHE A 305 -14.17 11.88 -9.12
N THR A 306 -13.00 11.29 -9.38
CA THR A 306 -11.82 11.37 -8.49
C THR A 306 -11.28 12.80 -8.42
N GLU A 307 -11.20 13.51 -9.55
CA GLU A 307 -10.81 14.92 -9.62
C GLU A 307 -11.77 15.79 -8.81
N GLN A 308 -13.08 15.68 -9.03
CA GLN A 308 -14.11 16.41 -8.26
C GLN A 308 -14.06 16.11 -6.77
N LEU A 309 -13.68 14.88 -6.39
CA LEU A 309 -13.46 14.52 -5.00
C LEU A 309 -12.22 15.20 -4.42
N CYS A 310 -11.13 15.28 -5.18
CA CYS A 310 -9.89 15.95 -4.77
C CYS A 310 -10.05 17.47 -4.68
N GLU A 311 -10.82 18.09 -5.57
CA GLU A 311 -11.14 19.52 -5.55
C GLU A 311 -11.80 19.95 -4.24
N LYS A 312 -12.62 19.09 -3.62
CA LYS A 312 -13.22 19.35 -2.29
C LYS A 312 -12.17 19.51 -1.18
N PHE A 313 -10.95 19.06 -1.43
CA PHE A 313 -9.80 19.17 -0.53
C PHE A 313 -8.74 20.15 -1.06
N ASN A 314 -9.07 20.97 -2.06
CA ASN A 314 -8.17 21.89 -2.76
C ASN A 314 -6.97 21.21 -3.43
N ILE A 315 -7.14 19.98 -3.93
CA ILE A 315 -6.15 19.29 -4.74
C ILE A 315 -6.65 19.24 -6.19
N THR A 316 -5.83 19.75 -7.11
CA THR A 316 -6.04 19.68 -8.55
C THR A 316 -4.86 18.93 -9.17
N PHE A 317 -5.15 18.02 -10.09
CA PHE A 317 -4.11 17.40 -10.91
C PHE A 317 -3.91 18.29 -12.14
N GLU A 318 -2.70 18.81 -12.33
CA GLU A 318 -2.31 19.53 -13.54
C GLU A 318 -1.97 18.58 -14.70
#